data_AF-A0A0F3QNB7-F1
#
_entry.id   AF-A0A0F3QNB7-F1
#
_cell.length_a   1.000
_cell.length_b   1.000
_cell.length_c   1.000
_cell.angle_alpha   90.00
_cell.angle_beta   90.00
_cell.angle_gamma   90.00
#
_symmetry.space_group_name_H-M   'P 1'
#
loop_
_entity.id
_entity.type
_entity.pdbx_description
1 polymer ?
#
loop_
_entity_poly.entity_id
_entity_poly.type
_entity_poly.pdbx_seq_one_letter_code
_entity_poly.pdbx_strand_id
1 'polypeptide(L)'
;MNVYPDIVKILIIQSILIYYREADKVYINKINIINNLKTEDHVIRREFKSEEDDILNRSYIEKGERNLRNLDYFEKIGITFAQAKTKDKI
;
A
#
# COMPACT_ATOMS: atom_id res chain seq x y z
N MET A 1 -16.61 61.70 11.59
CA MET A 1 -17.20 60.48 12.18
C MET A 1 -16.55 59.31 11.49
N ASN A 2 -15.60 58.62 12.14
CA ASN A 2 -14.92 57.47 11.54
C ASN A 2 -15.85 56.26 11.63
N VAL A 3 -16.25 55.74 10.47
CA VAL A 3 -16.90 54.44 10.35
C VAL A 3 -15.77 53.41 10.22
N TYR A 4 -15.60 52.56 11.24
CA TYR A 4 -14.81 51.35 11.08
C TYR A 4 -15.69 50.29 10.41
N PRO A 5 -15.24 49.61 9.36
CA PRO A 5 -15.99 48.50 8.81
C PRO A 5 -15.95 47.34 9.80
N ASP A 6 -17.13 46.83 10.16
CA ASP A 6 -17.23 45.53 10.83
C ASP A 6 -16.72 44.45 9.88
N ILE A 7 -15.54 43.92 10.17
CA ILE A 7 -15.03 42.74 9.48
C ILE A 7 -15.89 41.56 9.94
N VAL A 8 -16.86 41.18 9.10
CA VAL A 8 -17.58 39.92 9.26
C VAL A 8 -16.56 38.79 9.11
N LYS A 9 -16.16 38.22 10.25
CA LYS A 9 -15.26 37.07 10.30
C LYS A 9 -16.02 35.84 9.80
N ILE A 10 -15.92 35.56 8.51
CA ILE A 10 -16.47 34.33 7.91
C ILE A 10 -15.77 33.12 8.55
N LEU A 11 -16.58 32.23 9.14
CA LEU A 11 -16.20 30.93 9.73
C LEU A 11 -15.40 30.09 8.72
N ILE A 12 -14.20 29.66 9.09
CA ILE A 12 -13.62 28.46 8.48
C ILE A 12 -14.02 27.26 9.34
N ILE A 13 -14.79 26.38 8.71
CA ILE A 13 -15.53 25.26 9.29
C ILE A 13 -14.62 24.02 9.18
N GLN A 14 -13.89 23.72 10.25
CA GLN A 14 -12.94 22.60 10.37
C GLN A 14 -11.70 22.67 9.45
N SER A 15 -10.54 22.40 10.06
CA SER A 15 -9.24 22.33 9.38
C SER A 15 -8.67 20.92 9.54
N ILE A 16 -8.37 20.28 8.41
CA ILE A 16 -7.67 18.99 8.38
C ILE A 16 -6.18 19.29 8.23
N LEU A 17 -5.39 18.92 9.23
CA LEU A 17 -3.95 19.15 9.26
C LEU A 17 -3.25 17.79 9.19
N ILE A 18 -2.59 17.51 8.07
CA ILE A 18 -1.90 16.23 7.80
C ILE A 18 -0.40 16.48 7.86
N TYR A 19 0.27 15.81 8.81
CA TYR A 19 1.73 15.75 8.86
C TYR A 19 2.18 14.53 8.05
N TYR A 20 3.04 14.75 7.04
CA TYR A 20 3.72 13.66 6.33
C TYR A 20 5.23 13.78 6.52
N ARG A 21 5.91 12.63 6.54
CA ARG A 21 7.36 12.53 6.44
C ARG A 21 7.67 11.64 5.24
N GLU A 22 8.73 11.95 4.51
CA GLU A 22 9.22 11.09 3.44
C GLU A 22 9.58 9.73 4.03
N ALA A 23 8.95 8.68 3.54
CA ALA A 23 9.28 7.32 3.91
C ALA A 23 10.38 6.83 2.97
N ASP A 24 11.44 6.24 3.52
CA ASP A 24 12.47 5.58 2.72
C ASP A 24 11.80 4.57 1.77
N LYS A 25 12.16 4.64 0.48
CA LYS A 25 11.66 3.70 -0.53
C LYS A 25 12.12 2.30 -0.16
N VAL A 26 11.16 1.42 0.14
CA VAL A 26 11.42 0.00 0.37
C VAL A 26 11.24 -0.73 -0.95
N TYR A 27 12.22 -1.51 -1.36
CA TYR A 27 12.15 -2.35 -2.56
C TYR A 27 11.71 -3.78 -2.22
N ILE A 28 10.99 -4.41 -3.13
CA ILE A 28 10.58 -5.80 -3.03
C ILE A 28 11.69 -6.68 -3.60
N ASN A 29 12.51 -7.28 -2.75
CA ASN A 29 13.61 -8.12 -3.25
C ASN A 29 13.11 -9.45 -3.85
N LYS A 30 12.09 -10.07 -3.25
CA LYS A 30 11.61 -11.38 -3.66
C LYS A 30 10.17 -11.62 -3.25
N ILE A 31 9.38 -12.23 -4.13
CA ILE A 31 8.02 -12.70 -3.84
C ILE A 31 8.02 -14.23 -3.84
N ASN A 32 7.85 -14.82 -2.65
CA ASN A 32 7.69 -16.27 -2.51
C ASN A 32 6.21 -16.61 -2.29
N ILE A 33 5.67 -17.48 -3.13
CA ILE A 33 4.34 -18.07 -2.97
C ILE A 33 4.53 -19.49 -2.46
N ILE A 34 3.82 -19.83 -1.40
CA ILE A 34 3.94 -21.12 -0.72
C ILE A 34 2.55 -21.75 -0.59
N ASN A 35 2.50 -23.08 -0.55
CA ASN A 35 1.27 -23.86 -0.37
C ASN A 35 0.21 -23.70 -1.48
N ASN A 36 0.62 -23.32 -2.70
CA ASN A 36 -0.25 -23.28 -3.88
C ASN A 36 -0.33 -24.65 -4.58
N LEU A 37 -0.86 -25.66 -3.89
CA LEU A 37 -0.86 -27.06 -4.38
C LEU A 37 -1.81 -27.32 -5.56
N LYS A 38 -2.94 -26.60 -5.62
CA LYS A 38 -3.97 -26.76 -6.65
C LYS A 38 -3.93 -25.69 -7.74
N THR A 39 -3.13 -24.65 -7.53
CA THR A 39 -3.12 -23.45 -8.37
C THR A 39 -1.70 -23.14 -8.76
N GLU A 40 -1.48 -23.01 -10.06
CA GLU A 40 -0.18 -22.65 -10.61
C GLU A 40 0.29 -21.28 -10.11
N ASP A 41 1.61 -21.13 -9.95
CA ASP A 41 2.23 -19.90 -9.41
C ASP A 41 1.87 -18.65 -10.24
N HIS A 42 1.85 -18.80 -11.58
CA HIS A 42 1.55 -17.71 -12.49
C HIS A 42 0.12 -17.14 -12.32
N VAL A 43 -0.83 -17.98 -11.87
CA VAL A 43 -2.21 -17.55 -11.61
C VAL A 43 -2.27 -16.64 -10.40
N ILE A 44 -1.42 -16.86 -9.40
CA ILE A 44 -1.35 -16.01 -8.22
C ILE A 44 -0.57 -14.73 -8.55
N ARG A 45 0.57 -14.86 -9.26
CA ARG A 45 1.41 -13.71 -9.62
C ARG A 45 0.69 -12.66 -10.45
N ARG A 46 -0.14 -13.06 -11.43
CA ARG A 46 -0.84 -12.11 -12.32
C ARG A 46 -1.84 -11.20 -11.59
N GLU A 47 -2.28 -11.58 -10.39
CA GLU A 47 -3.24 -10.78 -9.62
C GLU A 47 -2.53 -9.63 -8.88
N PHE A 48 -1.21 -9.72 -8.70
CA PHE A 48 -0.38 -8.65 -8.15
C PHE A 48 0.20 -7.80 -9.26
N LYS A 49 0.14 -6.47 -9.07
CA LYS A 49 0.80 -5.50 -9.95
C LYS A 49 2.26 -5.27 -9.58
N SER A 50 2.64 -5.62 -8.36
CA SER A 50 4.02 -5.49 -7.88
C SER A 50 4.87 -6.65 -8.38
N GLU A 51 6.06 -6.32 -8.86
CA GLU A 51 7.07 -7.28 -9.27
C GLU A 51 8.28 -7.21 -8.34
N GLU A 52 9.20 -8.14 -8.51
CA GLU A 52 10.51 -8.09 -7.84
C GLU A 52 11.28 -6.87 -8.36
N ASP A 53 12.09 -6.27 -7.49
CA ASP A 53 12.79 -5.00 -7.67
C ASP A 53 11.90 -3.74 -7.80
N ASP A 54 10.57 -3.87 -7.68
CA ASP A 54 9.66 -2.73 -7.62
C ASP A 54 9.64 -2.07 -6.22
N ILE A 55 9.26 -0.80 -6.17
CA ILE A 55 9.01 -0.09 -4.92
C ILE A 55 7.75 -0.66 -4.27
N LEU A 56 7.85 -0.97 -2.97
CA LEU A 56 6.74 -1.49 -2.17
C LEU A 56 5.60 -0.48 -2.11
N ASN A 57 4.53 -0.77 -2.86
CA ASN A 57 3.29 -0.04 -2.79
C ASN A 57 2.22 -0.88 -2.07
N ARG A 58 1.88 -0.49 -0.83
CA ARG A 58 0.85 -1.20 -0.03
C ARG A 58 -0.49 -1.28 -0.75
N SER A 59 -0.89 -0.24 -1.49
CA SER A 59 -2.15 -0.23 -2.22
C SER A 59 -2.19 -1.31 -3.32
N TYR A 60 -1.05 -1.61 -3.94
CA TYR A 60 -0.96 -2.68 -4.94
C TYR A 60 -1.06 -4.07 -4.31
N ILE A 61 -0.47 -4.26 -3.12
CA ILE A 61 -0.60 -5.52 -2.38
C ILE A 61 -2.05 -5.75 -1.91
N GLU A 62 -2.69 -4.73 -1.32
CA GLU A 62 -4.09 -4.81 -0.87
C GLU A 62 -5.04 -5.08 -2.04
N LYS A 63 -4.78 -4.49 -3.21
CA LYS A 63 -5.56 -4.74 -4.42
C LYS A 63 -5.36 -6.17 -4.91
N GLY A 64 -4.13 -6.67 -4.93
CA GLY A 64 -3.84 -8.07 -5.31
C GLY A 64 -4.50 -9.07 -4.36
N GLU A 65 -4.48 -8.82 -3.05
CA GLU A 65 -5.18 -9.66 -2.08
C GLU A 65 -6.68 -9.72 -2.37
N ARG A 66 -7.30 -8.57 -2.66
CA ARG A 66 -8.71 -8.49 -3.03
C ARG A 66 -9.01 -9.25 -4.31
N ASN A 67 -8.16 -9.13 -5.32
CA ASN A 67 -8.30 -9.87 -6.58
C ASN A 67 -8.24 -11.38 -6.34
N LEU A 68 -7.29 -11.86 -5.55
CA LEU A 68 -7.20 -13.29 -5.19
C LEU A 68 -8.43 -13.78 -4.44
N ARG A 69 -8.98 -12.97 -3.52
CA ARG A 69 -10.25 -13.29 -2.83
C ARG A 69 -11.41 -13.40 -3.81
N ASN A 70 -11.45 -12.55 -4.84
CA ASN A 70 -12.50 -12.56 -5.85
C ASN A 70 -12.42 -13.76 -6.80
N LEU A 71 -11.28 -14.44 -6.91
CA LEU A 71 -11.17 -15.68 -7.70
C LEU A 71 -11.89 -16.86 -7.06
N ASP A 72 -12.16 -16.80 -5.74
CA ASP A 72 -12.81 -17.87 -4.98
C ASP A 72 -12.05 -19.23 -5.03
N TYR A 73 -10.75 -19.19 -5.32
CA TYR A 73 -9.88 -20.39 -5.37
C TYR A 73 -9.26 -20.73 -4.01
N PHE A 74 -9.28 -19.79 -3.07
CA PHE A 74 -8.52 -19.87 -1.82
C PHE A 74 -9.43 -19.58 -0.64
N GLU A 75 -9.55 -20.53 0.30
CA GLU A 75 -10.33 -20.34 1.53
C GLU A 75 -9.69 -19.31 2.47
N LYS A 76 -8.36 -19.30 2.53
CA LYS A 76 -7.59 -18.42 3.42
C LYS A 76 -6.35 -17.89 2.70
N ILE A 77 -6.21 -16.58 2.71
CA ILE A 77 -5.06 -15.87 2.15
C ILE A 77 -4.36 -15.14 3.31
N GLY A 78 -3.04 -15.27 3.37
CA GLY A 78 -2.20 -14.59 4.35
C GLY A 78 -0.96 -14.02 3.68
N ILE A 79 -0.73 -12.72 3.83
CA ILE A 79 0.42 -12.01 3.27
C ILE A 79 1.28 -11.53 4.43
N THR A 80 2.57 -11.90 4.42
CA THR A 80 3.52 -11.53 5.46
C THR A 80 4.73 -10.87 4.82
N PHE A 81 5.16 -9.75 5.39
CA PHE A 81 6.39 -9.08 5.00
C PHE A 81 7.52 -9.52 5.93
N ALA A 82 8.52 -10.19 5.38
CA ALA A 82 9.75 -10.52 6.08
C ALA A 82 10.83 -9.50 5.70
N GLN A 83 11.51 -8.93 6.68
CA GLN A 83 12.69 -8.08 6.42
C GLN A 83 13.87 -8.99 6.05
N ALA A 84 14.51 -8.72 4.91
CA ALA A 84 15.77 -9.37 4.58
C ALA A 84 16.82 -8.99 5.65
N LYS A 85 17.48 -9.99 6.24
CA LYS A 85 18.49 -9.76 7.29
C LYS A 85 19.82 -9.21 6.74
N THR A 86 19.95 -9.04 5.43
CA THR A 86 21.17 -8.50 4.80
C THR A 86 20.86 -7.12 4.24
N LYS A 87 21.44 -6.09 4.85
CA LYS A 87 21.75 -4.85 4.13
C LYS A 87 22.80 -5.22 3.10
N ASP A 88 22.40 -5.51 1.87
CA ASP A 88 23.36 -5.45 0.76
C ASP A 88 23.69 -3.97 0.56
N LYS A 89 24.71 -3.53 1.29
CA LYS A 89 25.42 -2.30 1.03
C LYS A 89 26.30 -2.57 -0.20
N ILE A 90 26.02 -1.86 -1.28
CA ILE A 90 27.02 -1.52 -2.28
C ILE A 90 27.25 -0.02 -2.17
#